data_AF-D8DV99-F1
#
_entry.id   AF-D8DV99-F1
#
_cell.length_a   1.000
_cell.length_b   1.000
_cell.length_c   1.000
_cell.angle_alpha   90.00
_cell.angle_beta   90.00
_cell.angle_gamma   90.00
#
_symmetry.space_group_name_H-M   'P 1'
#
loop_
_entity.id
_entity.type
_entity.pdbx_description
1 polymer ?
#
loop_
_entity_poly.entity_id
_entity_poly.type
_entity_poly.pdbx_seq_one_letter_code
_entity_poly.pdbx_strand_id
1 'polypeptide(L)' 'MQDPKIQLYKTLKEEVEPTLHDADITLDSYILSNTAYQDVNFWGTRPEFAENHVLFDEDDNYIENIFKNIMNS' A
#
# COMPACT_ATOMS: atom_id res chain seq x y z
N MET A 1 -3.54 -6.60 -15.66
CA MET A 1 -3.73 -7.53 -14.52
C MET A 1 -5.00 -7.11 -13.79
N GLN A 2 -6.02 -7.99 -13.70
CA GLN A 2 -7.34 -7.68 -13.12
C GLN A 2 -7.44 -8.01 -11.62
N ASP A 3 -6.32 -7.91 -10.89
CA ASP A 3 -6.33 -8.23 -9.45
C ASP A 3 -7.17 -7.20 -8.67
N PRO A 4 -8.14 -7.61 -7.83
CA PRO A 4 -9.02 -6.70 -7.12
C PRO A 4 -8.30 -5.66 -6.25
N LYS A 5 -7.15 -6.02 -5.65
CA LYS A 5 -6.38 -5.09 -4.81
C LYS A 5 -5.69 -4.03 -5.65
N ILE A 6 -5.17 -4.42 -6.82
CA ILE A 6 -4.60 -3.48 -7.79
C ILE A 6 -5.69 -2.55 -8.35
N GLN A 7 -6.87 -3.08 -8.65
CA GLN A 7 -7.97 -2.26 -9.15
C GLN A 7 -8.46 -1.26 -8.10
N LEU A 8 -8.54 -1.65 -6.83
CA LEU A 8 -8.91 -0.73 -5.75
C LEU A 8 -7.96 0.47 -5.66
N TYR A 9 -6.64 0.23 -5.68
CA TYR A 9 -5.64 1.31 -5.67
C TYR A 9 -5.87 2.29 -6.83
N LYS A 10 -6.06 1.78 -8.04
CA LYS A 10 -6.30 2.59 -9.23
C LYS A 10 -7.60 3.37 -9.14
N THR A 11 -8.70 2.74 -8.74
CA THR A 11 -9.98 3.43 -8.57
C THR A 11 -9.85 4.57 -7.56
N LEU A 12 -9.17 4.35 -6.42
CA LEU A 12 -8.96 5.40 -5.43
C LEU A 12 -8.16 6.58 -6.00
N LYS A 13 -7.05 6.33 -6.70
CA LYS A 13 -6.15 7.36 -7.24
C LYS A 13 -6.66 8.05 -8.50
N GLU A 14 -7.20 7.29 -9.44
CA GLU A 14 -7.52 7.77 -10.79
C GLU A 14 -8.99 8.23 -10.91
N GLU A 15 -9.89 7.69 -10.08
CA GLU A 15 -11.32 7.98 -10.17
C GLU A 15 -11.86 8.74 -8.94
N VAL A 16 -11.52 8.33 -7.72
CA VAL A 16 -12.11 8.91 -6.51
C VAL A 16 -11.39 10.19 -6.05
N GLU A 17 -10.07 10.15 -5.87
CA GLU A 17 -9.26 11.30 -5.41
C GLU A 17 -9.51 12.57 -6.25
N PRO A 18 -9.55 12.51 -7.60
CA PRO A 18 -9.82 13.70 -8.43
C PRO A 18 -11.23 14.29 -8.25
N THR A 19 -12.20 13.48 -7.84
CA THR A 19 -13.58 13.94 -7.61
C THR A 19 -13.77 14.69 -6.30
N LEU A 20 -12.78 14.63 -5.39
CA LEU A 20 -12.79 15.39 -4.15
C LEU A 20 -12.51 16.88 -4.39
N HIS A 21 -11.94 17.24 -5.55
CA HIS A 21 -11.62 18.61 -5.94
C HIS A 21 -10.81 19.41 -4.90
N ASP A 22 -10.03 18.70 -4.08
CA ASP A 22 -9.20 19.25 -3.02
C ASP A 22 -7.78 18.71 -3.17
N ALA A 23 -6.82 19.61 -3.39
CA ALA A 23 -5.42 19.25 -3.58
C ALA A 23 -4.71 18.90 -2.26
N ASP A 24 -5.32 19.21 -1.11
CA ASP A 24 -4.80 18.88 0.21
C ASP A 24 -5.26 17.48 0.67
N ILE A 25 -6.06 16.77 -0.12
CA ILE A 25 -6.53 15.42 0.17
C ILE A 25 -5.87 14.40 -0.74
N THR A 26 -5.27 13.38 -0.13
CA THR A 26 -4.67 12.23 -0.82
C THR A 26 -5.33 10.94 -0.32
N LEU A 27 -5.63 10.02 -1.23
CA LEU A 27 -6.18 8.69 -0.96
C LEU A 27 -5.14 7.62 -1.27
N ASP A 28 -4.55 7.04 -0.24
CA ASP A 28 -3.66 5.89 -0.38
C ASP A 28 -4.33 4.57 -0.01
N SER A 29 -3.79 3.48 -0.53
CA SER A 29 -4.17 2.13 -0.13
C SER A 29 -2.94 1.28 0.11
N TYR A 30 -3.07 0.39 1.10
CA TYR A 30 -2.01 -0.50 1.55
C TYR A 30 -2.54 -1.93 1.63
N ILE A 31 -1.68 -2.89 1.30
CA ILE A 31 -1.94 -4.32 1.51
C ILE A 31 -1.19 -4.74 2.77
N LEU A 32 -1.95 -5.06 3.83
CA LEU A 32 -1.40 -5.75 4.98
C LEU A 32 -1.49 -7.25 4.74
N SER A 33 -0.34 -7.88 4.49
CA SER A 33 -0.21 -9.31 4.29
C SER A 33 -0.18 -10.03 5.63
N ASN A 34 -1.06 -11.02 5.79
CA ASN A 34 -1.00 -12.02 6.85
C ASN A 34 -0.21 -13.27 6.45
N THR A 35 0.22 -13.35 5.17
CA THR A 35 1.16 -14.37 4.71
C THR A 35 2.56 -13.93 5.09
N ALA A 36 3.32 -14.81 5.76
CA ALA A 36 4.69 -14.52 6.21
C ALA A 36 5.61 -14.19 5.04
N TYR A 37 6.56 -13.27 5.22
CA TYR A 37 7.48 -12.87 4.17
C TYR A 37 8.30 -14.04 3.63
N GLN A 38 8.67 -14.99 4.50
CA GLN A 38 9.44 -16.17 4.10
C GLN A 38 8.74 -17.02 3.03
N ASP A 39 7.40 -16.97 3.00
CA ASP A 39 6.59 -17.71 2.04
C ASP A 39 6.39 -16.97 0.72
N VAL A 40 6.84 -15.72 0.59
CA VAL A 40 6.66 -14.88 -0.61
C VAL A 40 7.92 -14.14 -1.05
N ASN A 41 9.06 -14.35 -0.38
CA ASN A 41 10.32 -13.67 -0.65
C ASN A 41 10.88 -13.92 -2.07
N PHE A 42 10.40 -14.95 -2.77
CA PHE A 42 10.73 -15.23 -4.16
C PHE A 42 10.10 -14.23 -5.15
N TRP A 43 9.16 -13.39 -4.70
CA TRP A 43 8.57 -12.30 -5.48
C TRP A 43 9.26 -10.95 -5.26
N GLY A 44 10.10 -10.81 -4.22
CA GLY A 44 10.78 -9.55 -3.93
C GLY A 44 11.34 -9.43 -2.53
N THR A 45 12.07 -8.34 -2.33
CA THR A 45 12.60 -7.91 -1.03
C THR A 45 11.57 -7.12 -0.24
N ARG A 46 11.68 -7.09 1.10
CA ARG A 46 10.79 -6.27 1.94
C ARG A 46 10.71 -4.79 1.50
N PRO A 47 11.83 -4.12 1.14
CA PRO A 47 11.78 -2.77 0.60
C PRO A 47 10.95 -2.66 -0.70
N GLU A 48 11.12 -3.58 -1.65
CA GLU A 48 10.33 -3.58 -2.90
C GLU A 48 8.83 -3.76 -2.63
N PHE A 49 8.47 -4.63 -1.67
CA PHE A 49 7.08 -4.76 -1.22
C PHE A 49 6.57 -3.44 -0.61
N ALA A 50 7.35 -2.80 0.27
CA ALA A 50 6.97 -1.56 0.94
C ALA A 50 6.81 -0.38 -0.04
N GLU A 51 7.68 -0.27 -1.06
CA GLU A 51 7.56 0.72 -2.16
C GLU A 51 6.25 0.55 -2.94
N ASN A 52 5.69 -0.66 -2.97
CA ASN A 52 4.41 -0.96 -3.60
C ASN A 52 3.26 -1.03 -2.58
N HIS A 53 3.43 -0.42 -1.41
CA HIS A 53 2.44 -0.37 -0.31
C HIS A 53 2.01 -1.74 0.23
N VAL A 54 2.89 -2.74 0.15
CA VAL A 54 2.70 -4.06 0.76
C VAL A 54 3.54 -4.16 2.02
N LEU A 55 2.88 -4.38 3.16
CA LEU A 55 3.50 -4.55 4.47
C LEU A 55 3.05 -5.87 5.08
N PHE A 56 3.81 -6.38 6.04
CA PHE A 56 3.55 -7.67 6.68
C PHE A 56 3.14 -7.45 8.13
N ASP A 57 2.07 -8.12 8.59
CA ASP A 57 1.56 -7.95 9.95
C ASP A 57 2.47 -8.56 11.03
N GLU A 58 3.38 -9.44 10.64
CA GLU A 58 4.46 -9.98 11.48
C GLU A 58 5.54 -8.96 11.85
N ASP A 59 5.62 -7.82 11.13
CA ASP A 59 6.59 -6.77 11.41
C ASP A 59 6.03 -5.83 12.49
N ASP A 60 6.57 -5.84 13.71
CA ASP A 60 6.06 -5.04 14.86
C ASP A 60 5.81 -3.54 14.55
N ASN A 61 6.54 -2.99 13.58
CA ASN A 61 6.48 -1.58 13.16
C ASN A 61 5.61 -1.34 11.91
N TYR A 62 4.81 -2.29 11.44
CA TYR A 62 4.04 -2.14 10.20
C TYR A 62 3.10 -0.92 10.22
N ILE A 63 2.41 -0.65 11.34
CA ILE A 63 1.54 0.53 11.51
C ILE A 63 2.37 1.82 11.43
N GLU A 64 3.51 1.86 12.14
CA GLU A 64 4.41 3.01 12.12
C GLU A 64 4.89 3.30 10.69
N ASN A 65 5.20 2.25 9.92
CA ASN A 65 5.62 2.38 8.53
C ASN A 65 4.50 2.91 7.61
N ILE A 66 3.24 2.48 7.80
CA ILE A 66 2.09 3.05 7.08
C ILE A 66 2.02 4.56 7.31
N PHE A 67 2.05 4.99 8.57
CA PHE A 67 1.97 6.42 8.90
C PHE A 67 3.18 7.22 8.39
N LYS A 68 4.40 6.66 8.49
CA LYS A 68 5.59 7.30 7.92
C LYS A 68 5.46 7.50 6.42
N ASN A 69 4.96 6.51 5.69
CA ASN A 69 4.78 6.62 4.25
C ASN A 69 3.74 7.69 3.89
N ILE A 70 2.60 7.73 4.60
CA ILE A 70 1.57 8.76 4.42
C ILE A 70 2.11 10.17 4.70
N MET A 71 2.92 10.35 5.75
CA MET A 71 3.49 11.67 6.09
C MET A 71 4.60 12.14 5.13
N ASN A 72 5.20 11.23 4.36
CA ASN A 72 6.27 11.53 3.41
C ASN A 72 5.79 11.57 1.94
N SER A 73 4.49 11.37 1.70
CA SER A 73 3.86 11.35 0.37
C SER A 73 3.54 12.76 -0.14
#